data_AF-A0A955K150-F1
#
_entry.id   AF-A0A955K150-F1
#
_cell.length_a   1.000
_cell.length_b   1.000
_cell.length_c   1.000
_cell.angle_alpha   90.00
_cell.angle_beta   90.00
_cell.angle_gamma   90.00
#
_symmetry.space_group_name_H-M   'P 1'
#
loop_
_entity.id
_entity.type
_entity.pdbx_description
1 polymer ?
#
loop_
_entity_poly.entity_id
_entity_poly.type
_entity_poly.pdbx_seq_one_letter_code
_entity_poly.pdbx_strand_id
1 'polypeptide(L)'
;ENGLEHTKAHDALSDVLVTIKLAQMIKEKQPKLFDYLFQLSNKAAIQKLVNTGKPFIYTSGKYSNDTQKTTIVAKLADHLDKSGKVDGVLVYDLRVDPSQFSKLTVKELVEAWRWKDKEDKSVRLPVKTMKFNRCPAIAPLEVITKAKNSTEILDRLQLDMAKIEDNLTILQKMSGFVDKINKALEIMNSEQEQKFKESNKHVDEQIYEGFIGGTDSQIAKKIQTVEPSELSGLSKSFKDQRMKKLLPLYKARNFPSSLTSEEAENWQRYLKEQLMAGGQNSKLAEFFSKLEQVSEQSGLTKQQQSIIEDLDLYGQSLIFED
;
A
#
# COMPACT_ATOMS: atom_id res chain seq x y z
N GLU A 1 8.61 -28.38 -4.40
CA GLU A 1 8.16 -28.36 -5.81
C GLU A 1 9.05 -27.58 -6.80
N ASN A 2 9.74 -26.49 -6.43
CA ASN A 2 10.64 -25.79 -7.38
C ASN A 2 12.15 -25.85 -7.01
N GLY A 3 12.55 -26.71 -6.06
CA GLY A 3 13.96 -26.84 -5.64
C GLY A 3 14.56 -25.61 -4.95
N LEU A 4 13.74 -24.62 -4.59
CA LEU A 4 14.17 -23.46 -3.81
C LEU A 4 14.30 -23.88 -2.35
N GLU A 5 15.51 -24.28 -1.94
CA GLU A 5 15.81 -24.53 -0.53
C GLU A 5 15.61 -23.24 0.27
N HIS A 6 14.63 -23.27 1.17
CA HIS A 6 14.36 -22.24 2.18
C HIS A 6 14.78 -22.82 3.54
N THR A 7 16.09 -22.90 3.76
CA THR A 7 16.68 -23.58 4.95
C THR A 7 16.42 -22.83 6.25
N LYS A 8 16.04 -21.54 6.17
CA LYS A 8 15.60 -20.71 7.30
C LYS A 8 14.52 -19.75 6.81
N ALA A 9 13.28 -20.20 6.78
CA ALA A 9 12.14 -19.26 6.87
C ALA A 9 12.43 -18.37 8.09
N HIS A 10 12.32 -17.06 7.95
CA HIS A 10 12.57 -16.05 9.00
C HIS A 10 13.99 -15.46 9.13
N ASP A 11 14.92 -15.71 8.20
CA ASP A 11 16.15 -14.92 8.06
C ASP A 11 16.03 -13.92 6.89
N ALA A 12 16.28 -12.64 7.15
CA ALA A 12 16.24 -11.58 6.14
C ALA A 12 17.17 -11.87 4.95
N LEU A 13 18.33 -12.48 5.20
CA LEU A 13 19.25 -12.88 4.12
C LEU A 13 18.66 -14.02 3.30
N SER A 14 18.05 -15.02 3.95
CA SER A 14 17.40 -16.15 3.28
C SER A 14 16.30 -15.67 2.34
N ASP A 15 15.46 -14.73 2.77
CA ASP A 15 14.39 -14.17 1.93
C ASP A 15 14.92 -13.41 0.70
N VAL A 16 16.03 -12.68 0.85
CA VAL A 16 16.71 -12.02 -0.28
C VAL A 16 17.24 -13.07 -1.27
N LEU A 17 17.91 -14.10 -0.79
CA LEU A 17 18.46 -15.17 -1.63
C LEU A 17 17.37 -15.95 -2.35
N VAL A 18 16.26 -16.27 -1.67
CA VAL A 18 15.11 -16.96 -2.27
C VAL A 18 14.46 -16.08 -3.33
N THR A 19 14.34 -14.77 -3.10
CA THR A 19 13.82 -13.82 -4.08
C THR A 19 14.70 -13.75 -5.33
N ILE A 20 16.03 -13.72 -5.16
CA ILE A 20 16.99 -13.74 -6.28
C ILE A 20 16.83 -15.03 -7.09
N LYS A 21 16.82 -16.19 -6.42
CA LYS A 21 16.66 -17.50 -7.08
C LYS A 21 15.31 -17.60 -7.81
N LEU A 22 14.24 -17.08 -7.23
CA LEU A 22 12.92 -17.02 -7.87
C LEU A 22 12.96 -16.15 -9.14
N ALA A 23 13.59 -14.97 -9.09
CA ALA A 23 13.74 -14.11 -10.25
C ALA A 23 14.58 -14.78 -11.36
N GLN A 24 15.69 -15.45 -11.00
CA GLN A 24 16.51 -16.24 -11.92
C GLN A 24 15.71 -17.35 -12.58
N MET A 25 14.96 -18.13 -11.80
CA MET A 25 14.11 -19.20 -12.31
C MET A 25 13.05 -18.70 -13.30
N ILE A 26 12.38 -17.58 -12.99
CA ILE A 26 11.40 -16.99 -13.91
C ILE A 26 12.09 -16.53 -15.20
N LYS A 27 13.27 -15.91 -15.11
CA LYS A 27 14.04 -15.48 -16.27
C LYS A 27 14.50 -16.66 -17.13
N GLU A 28 14.91 -17.77 -16.53
CA GLU A 28 15.32 -18.98 -17.26
C GLU A 28 14.13 -19.66 -17.96
N LYS A 29 12.99 -19.78 -17.26
CA LYS A 29 11.82 -20.51 -17.77
C LYS A 29 10.95 -19.67 -18.72
N GLN A 30 10.89 -18.36 -18.52
CA GLN A 30 10.05 -17.42 -19.26
C GLN A 30 10.81 -16.09 -19.55
N PRO A 31 11.94 -16.13 -20.28
CA PRO A 31 12.82 -14.96 -20.47
C PRO A 31 12.10 -13.78 -21.11
N LYS A 32 11.28 -14.03 -22.13
CA LYS A 32 10.52 -12.98 -22.82
C LYS A 32 9.53 -12.26 -21.89
N LEU A 33 8.85 -13.00 -21.02
CA LEU A 33 7.92 -12.42 -20.06
C LEU A 33 8.66 -11.61 -18.98
N PHE A 34 9.77 -12.17 -18.48
CA PHE A 34 10.62 -11.49 -17.50
C PHE A 34 11.12 -10.16 -18.04
N ASP A 35 11.74 -10.16 -19.22
CA ASP A 35 12.29 -8.96 -19.85
C ASP A 35 11.19 -7.93 -20.16
N TYR A 36 10.02 -8.40 -20.62
CA TYR A 36 8.87 -7.55 -20.89
C TYR A 36 8.36 -6.83 -19.62
N LEU A 37 8.14 -7.57 -18.53
CA LEU A 37 7.68 -7.00 -17.27
C LEU A 37 8.75 -6.09 -16.64
N PHE A 38 10.02 -6.45 -16.78
CA PHE A 38 11.13 -5.61 -16.32
C PHE A 38 11.16 -4.28 -17.07
N GLN A 39 10.99 -4.27 -18.40
CA GLN A 39 10.87 -3.03 -19.18
C GLN A 39 9.63 -2.20 -18.79
N LEU A 40 8.51 -2.86 -18.50
CA LEU A 40 7.28 -2.20 -18.03
C LEU A 40 7.37 -1.62 -16.61
N SER A 41 8.43 -1.86 -15.85
CA SER A 41 8.66 -1.13 -14.59
C SER A 41 8.80 0.39 -14.79
N ASN A 42 9.09 0.83 -16.02
CA ASN A 42 9.18 2.24 -16.37
C ASN A 42 7.79 2.86 -16.60
N LYS A 43 7.52 3.99 -15.91
CA LYS A 43 6.28 4.78 -16.05
C LYS A 43 5.92 5.12 -17.51
N ALA A 44 6.90 5.47 -18.34
CA ALA A 44 6.67 5.83 -19.75
C ALA A 44 6.23 4.63 -20.59
N ALA A 45 6.77 3.44 -20.33
CA ALA A 45 6.38 2.21 -21.03
C ALA A 45 4.92 1.83 -20.70
N ILE A 46 4.54 1.97 -19.42
CA ILE A 46 3.15 1.78 -18.96
C ILE A 46 2.21 2.76 -19.66
N GLN A 47 2.55 4.05 -19.65
CA GLN A 47 1.73 5.09 -20.28
C GLN A 47 1.56 4.85 -21.78
N LYS A 48 2.61 4.41 -22.48
CA LYS A 48 2.55 4.08 -23.90
C LYS A 48 1.48 3.01 -24.19
N LEU A 49 1.40 1.96 -23.38
CA LEU A 49 0.39 0.90 -23.56
C LEU A 49 -1.02 1.42 -23.24
N VAL A 50 -1.17 2.08 -22.08
CA VAL A 50 -2.46 2.55 -21.58
C VAL A 50 -3.08 3.62 -22.48
N ASN A 51 -2.26 4.48 -23.09
CA ASN A 51 -2.73 5.55 -23.96
C ASN A 51 -3.09 5.10 -25.38
N THR A 52 -2.93 3.81 -25.71
CA THR A 52 -3.47 3.27 -26.96
C THR A 52 -5.01 3.29 -27.00
N GLY A 53 -5.67 3.42 -25.84
CA GLY A 53 -7.12 3.40 -25.71
C GLY A 53 -7.74 2.00 -25.87
N LYS A 54 -6.94 0.99 -26.23
CA LYS A 54 -7.39 -0.40 -26.34
C LYS A 54 -7.50 -1.04 -24.95
N PRO A 55 -8.40 -2.03 -24.76
CA PRO A 55 -8.36 -2.83 -23.56
C PRO A 55 -7.03 -3.59 -23.45
N PHE A 56 -6.62 -3.87 -22.22
CA PHE A 56 -5.36 -4.53 -21.93
C PHE A 56 -5.50 -5.48 -20.75
N ILE A 57 -4.62 -6.47 -20.69
CA ILE A 57 -4.53 -7.42 -19.58
C ILE A 57 -3.95 -6.69 -18.38
N TYR A 58 -4.54 -6.89 -17.21
CA TYR A 58 -4.04 -6.35 -15.95
C TYR A 58 -4.03 -7.41 -14.85
N THR A 59 -2.85 -7.58 -14.22
CA THR A 59 -2.67 -8.46 -13.06
C THR A 59 -2.41 -7.63 -11.80
N SER A 60 -3.18 -7.90 -10.74
CA SER A 60 -3.07 -7.16 -9.48
C SER A 60 -3.60 -7.97 -8.32
N GLY A 61 -2.90 -7.93 -7.18
CA GLY A 61 -3.30 -8.63 -5.95
C GLY A 61 -4.71 -8.31 -5.42
N LYS A 62 -5.32 -7.19 -5.87
CA LYS A 62 -6.71 -6.83 -5.56
C LYS A 62 -7.80 -7.64 -6.29
N TYR A 63 -7.45 -8.40 -7.33
CA TYR A 63 -8.40 -9.26 -8.05
C TYR A 63 -8.55 -10.64 -7.36
N SER A 64 -9.47 -11.50 -7.79
CA SER A 64 -9.70 -12.80 -7.13
C SER A 64 -8.53 -13.78 -7.34
N ASN A 65 -8.30 -14.66 -6.36
CA ASN A 65 -7.40 -15.82 -6.52
C ASN A 65 -7.93 -16.77 -7.61
N ASP A 66 -9.25 -16.90 -7.74
CA ASP A 66 -9.90 -17.85 -8.67
C ASP A 66 -9.57 -17.54 -10.13
N THR A 67 -9.38 -16.26 -10.45
CA THR A 67 -8.98 -15.78 -11.79
C THR A 67 -7.49 -15.44 -11.85
N GLN A 68 -6.70 -16.00 -10.94
CA GLN A 68 -5.24 -15.84 -10.85
C GLN A 68 -4.79 -14.37 -10.82
N LYS A 69 -5.59 -13.50 -10.20
CA LYS A 69 -5.35 -12.06 -10.08
C LYS A 69 -5.32 -11.30 -11.40
N THR A 70 -5.78 -11.89 -12.51
CA THR A 70 -5.66 -11.32 -13.85
C THR A 70 -7.03 -11.05 -14.44
N THR A 71 -7.18 -9.94 -15.17
CA THR A 71 -8.39 -9.63 -15.97
C THR A 71 -8.04 -8.84 -17.23
N ILE A 72 -9.03 -8.54 -18.06
CA ILE A 72 -8.96 -7.56 -19.14
C ILE A 72 -9.70 -6.29 -18.69
N VAL A 73 -9.02 -5.15 -18.79
CA VAL A 73 -9.56 -3.86 -18.38
C VAL A 73 -9.58 -2.84 -19.52
N ALA A 74 -10.51 -1.88 -19.44
CA ALA A 74 -10.52 -0.68 -20.27
C ALA A 74 -10.15 0.56 -19.43
N LYS A 75 -9.41 1.51 -20.02
CA LYS A 75 -9.17 2.83 -19.43
C LYS A 75 -10.47 3.64 -19.46
N LEU A 76 -10.87 4.20 -18.32
CA LEU A 76 -12.00 5.14 -18.20
C LEU A 76 -11.54 6.60 -18.26
N ALA A 77 -10.58 6.95 -17.41
CA ALA A 77 -10.08 8.32 -17.24
C ALA A 77 -8.67 8.32 -16.67
N ASP A 78 -8.00 9.46 -16.77
CA ASP A 78 -6.77 9.71 -16.04
C ASP A 78 -7.07 9.92 -14.55
N HIS A 79 -6.19 9.41 -13.70
CA HIS A 79 -6.23 9.68 -12.27
C HIS A 79 -5.23 10.79 -11.95
N LEU A 80 -5.69 11.82 -11.24
CA LEU A 80 -4.87 12.96 -10.82
C LEU A 80 -4.39 12.80 -9.38
N ASP A 81 -3.14 13.14 -9.12
CA ASP A 81 -2.62 13.30 -7.76
C ASP A 81 -3.12 14.60 -7.11
N LYS A 82 -2.75 14.82 -5.84
CA LYS A 82 -3.12 16.03 -5.08
C LYS A 82 -2.60 17.34 -5.70
N SER A 83 -1.62 17.28 -6.59
CA SER A 83 -1.08 18.43 -7.33
C SER A 83 -1.73 18.63 -8.70
N GLY A 84 -2.75 17.82 -9.03
CA GLY A 84 -3.44 17.86 -10.32
C GLY A 84 -2.66 17.17 -11.45
N LYS A 85 -1.58 16.42 -11.17
CA LYS A 85 -0.79 15.73 -12.18
C LYS A 85 -1.28 14.31 -12.39
N VAL A 86 -1.23 13.82 -13.64
CA VAL A 86 -1.58 12.43 -13.96
C VAL A 86 -0.55 11.46 -13.34
N ASP A 87 -1.03 10.67 -12.39
CA ASP A 87 -0.22 9.67 -11.68
C ASP A 87 -0.68 8.21 -11.89
N GLY A 88 -1.81 8.05 -12.58
CA GLY A 88 -2.37 6.75 -12.95
C GLY A 88 -3.59 6.89 -13.85
N VAL A 89 -4.36 5.81 -13.93
CA VAL A 89 -5.66 5.77 -14.63
C VAL A 89 -6.71 5.04 -13.81
N LEU A 90 -7.97 5.39 -14.04
CA LEU A 90 -9.11 4.58 -13.64
C LEU A 90 -9.35 3.52 -14.71
N VAL A 91 -9.41 2.26 -14.30
CA VAL A 91 -9.67 1.12 -15.17
C VAL A 91 -10.94 0.40 -14.76
N TYR A 92 -11.67 -0.13 -15.74
CA TYR A 92 -12.89 -0.92 -15.56
C TYR A 92 -12.63 -2.38 -15.91
N ASP A 93 -12.98 -3.33 -15.04
CA ASP A 93 -12.90 -4.78 -15.32
C ASP A 93 -14.02 -5.21 -16.28
N LEU A 94 -13.66 -5.61 -17.51
CA LEU A 94 -14.61 -5.92 -18.56
C LEU A 94 -15.31 -7.28 -18.40
N ARG A 95 -15.05 -8.05 -17.32
CA ARG A 95 -15.86 -9.23 -16.99
C ARG A 95 -17.30 -8.89 -16.57
N VAL A 96 -17.49 -7.67 -16.08
CA VAL A 96 -18.71 -7.23 -15.42
C VAL A 96 -19.49 -6.32 -16.38
N ASP A 97 -20.80 -6.54 -16.50
CA ASP A 97 -21.67 -5.75 -17.37
C ASP A 97 -21.79 -4.30 -16.84
N PRO A 98 -21.38 -3.27 -17.62
CA PRO A 98 -21.52 -1.86 -17.21
C PRO A 98 -22.97 -1.38 -17.09
N SER A 99 -23.91 -2.00 -17.80
CA SER A 99 -25.30 -1.57 -17.87
C SER A 99 -25.98 -1.51 -16.51
N GLN A 100 -25.58 -2.39 -15.58
CA GLN A 100 -26.11 -2.44 -14.21
C GLN A 100 -25.80 -1.17 -13.39
N PHE A 101 -24.77 -0.41 -13.75
CA PHE A 101 -24.37 0.81 -13.05
C PHE A 101 -24.88 2.10 -13.73
N SER A 102 -25.50 1.98 -14.92
CA SER A 102 -25.88 3.13 -15.75
C SER A 102 -26.88 4.07 -15.06
N LYS A 103 -27.86 3.49 -14.37
CA LYS A 103 -28.95 4.20 -13.69
C LYS A 103 -28.57 4.70 -12.29
N LEU A 104 -27.43 4.26 -11.76
CA LEU A 104 -27.01 4.68 -10.43
C LEU A 104 -26.65 6.16 -10.39
N THR A 105 -27.03 6.80 -9.28
CA THR A 105 -26.59 8.12 -8.88
C THR A 105 -25.14 8.09 -8.42
N VAL A 106 -24.51 9.25 -8.30
CA VAL A 106 -23.11 9.36 -7.80
C VAL A 106 -22.97 8.76 -6.40
N LYS A 107 -23.95 8.98 -5.50
CA LYS A 107 -23.93 8.43 -4.14
C LYS A 107 -24.04 6.91 -4.14
N GLU A 108 -24.93 6.35 -4.95
CA GLU A 108 -25.05 4.89 -5.09
C GLU A 108 -23.78 4.27 -5.71
N LEU A 109 -23.11 4.98 -6.63
CA LEU A 109 -21.82 4.55 -7.16
C LEU A 109 -20.72 4.55 -6.08
N VAL A 110 -20.71 5.52 -5.17
CA VAL A 110 -19.78 5.53 -4.03
C VAL A 110 -19.98 4.29 -3.17
N GLU A 111 -21.23 3.97 -2.79
CA GLU A 111 -21.52 2.76 -2.01
C GLU A 111 -21.20 1.48 -2.78
N ALA A 112 -21.49 1.44 -4.08
CA ALA A 112 -21.14 0.31 -4.93
C ALA A 112 -19.63 0.13 -5.10
N TRP A 113 -18.82 1.19 -4.98
CA TRP A 113 -17.36 1.12 -5.11
C TRP A 113 -16.66 0.64 -3.84
N ARG A 114 -17.26 0.88 -2.67
CA ARG A 114 -16.71 0.44 -1.39
C ARG A 114 -16.56 -1.08 -1.34
N TRP A 115 -15.61 -1.53 -0.53
CA TRP A 115 -15.52 -2.96 -0.22
C TRP A 115 -16.75 -3.34 0.60
N LYS A 116 -17.36 -4.45 0.23
CA LYS A 116 -18.55 -4.99 0.89
C LYS A 116 -18.15 -6.20 1.72
N ASP A 117 -18.91 -6.46 2.78
CA ASP A 117 -18.74 -7.67 3.58
C ASP A 117 -19.02 -8.91 2.73
N LYS A 118 -18.46 -10.06 3.13
CA LYS A 118 -18.59 -11.32 2.38
C LYS A 118 -20.05 -11.78 2.22
N GLU A 119 -20.94 -11.32 3.09
CA GLU A 119 -22.37 -11.67 3.11
C GLU A 119 -23.20 -10.85 2.11
N ASP A 120 -22.69 -9.68 1.68
CA ASP A 120 -23.36 -8.84 0.68
C ASP A 120 -23.08 -9.37 -0.74
N LYS A 121 -24.13 -9.93 -1.35
CA LYS A 121 -24.08 -10.50 -2.70
C LYS A 121 -24.21 -9.47 -3.83
N SER A 122 -24.39 -8.19 -3.50
CA SER A 122 -24.56 -7.17 -4.53
C SER A 122 -23.26 -6.92 -5.29
N VAL A 123 -23.37 -6.77 -6.61
CA VAL A 123 -22.19 -6.59 -7.47
C VAL A 123 -21.51 -5.27 -7.12
N ARG A 124 -20.21 -5.36 -6.84
CA ARG A 124 -19.37 -4.19 -6.60
C ARG A 124 -19.02 -3.50 -7.91
N LEU A 125 -19.00 -2.17 -7.91
CA LEU A 125 -18.51 -1.37 -9.03
C LEU A 125 -17.05 -1.77 -9.35
N PRO A 126 -16.77 -2.30 -10.54
CA PRO A 126 -15.50 -2.95 -10.86
C PRO A 126 -14.46 -1.94 -11.38
N VAL A 127 -14.40 -0.78 -10.74
CA VAL A 127 -13.46 0.30 -11.09
C VAL A 127 -12.29 0.28 -10.13
N LYS A 128 -11.09 0.48 -10.67
CA LYS A 128 -9.85 0.49 -9.89
C LYS A 128 -8.90 1.58 -10.37
N THR A 129 -8.25 2.26 -9.43
CA THR A 129 -7.08 3.09 -9.74
C THR A 129 -5.85 2.22 -9.98
N MET A 130 -5.24 2.37 -11.16
CA MET A 130 -3.95 1.79 -11.52
C MET A 130 -2.89 2.90 -11.54
N LYS A 131 -1.99 2.89 -10.55
CA LYS A 131 -0.91 3.87 -10.42
C LYS A 131 0.28 3.48 -11.29
N PHE A 132 0.83 4.43 -12.02
CA PHE A 132 1.96 4.16 -12.92
C PHE A 132 3.28 3.93 -12.17
N ASN A 133 3.45 4.53 -10.98
CA ASN A 133 4.67 4.42 -10.17
C ASN A 133 4.67 3.22 -9.20
N ARG A 134 3.81 2.22 -9.42
CA ARG A 134 3.71 1.01 -8.59
C ARG A 134 3.93 -0.27 -9.39
N CYS A 135 4.69 -0.17 -10.49
CA CYS A 135 5.02 -1.28 -11.40
C CYS A 135 3.83 -2.21 -11.71
N PRO A 136 2.68 -1.68 -12.21
CA PRO A 136 1.54 -2.51 -12.55
C PRO A 136 1.90 -3.52 -13.65
N ALA A 137 1.61 -4.80 -13.42
CA ALA A 137 1.80 -5.85 -14.41
C ALA A 137 0.66 -5.81 -15.45
N ILE A 138 0.95 -5.23 -16.61
CA ILE A 138 0.00 -5.07 -17.73
C ILE A 138 0.55 -5.69 -19.00
N ALA A 139 -0.33 -6.06 -19.94
CA ALA A 139 0.08 -6.56 -21.25
C ALA A 139 -0.98 -6.30 -22.33
N PRO A 140 -0.60 -6.15 -23.62
CA PRO A 140 -1.54 -6.17 -24.73
C PRO A 140 -2.38 -7.45 -24.75
N LEU A 141 -3.62 -7.35 -25.23
CA LEU A 141 -4.53 -8.49 -25.41
C LEU A 141 -3.93 -9.61 -26.25
N GLU A 142 -3.06 -9.25 -27.20
CA GLU A 142 -2.37 -10.16 -28.11
C GLU A 142 -1.54 -11.22 -27.39
N VAL A 143 -1.12 -10.96 -26.14
CA VAL A 143 -0.42 -11.95 -25.31
C VAL A 143 -1.31 -13.17 -25.01
N ILE A 144 -2.63 -12.99 -24.90
CA ILE A 144 -3.59 -14.10 -24.76
C ILE A 144 -4.07 -14.53 -26.14
N THR A 145 -4.58 -13.59 -26.96
CA THR A 145 -5.31 -13.96 -28.19
C THR A 145 -4.44 -14.61 -29.25
N LYS A 146 -3.12 -14.36 -29.26
CA LYS A 146 -2.17 -15.00 -30.17
C LYS A 146 -1.39 -16.16 -29.53
N ALA A 147 -1.65 -16.50 -28.27
CA ALA A 147 -1.02 -17.63 -27.62
C ALA A 147 -1.51 -18.95 -28.22
N LYS A 148 -0.62 -19.93 -28.39
CA LYS A 148 -0.98 -21.26 -28.89
C LYS A 148 -2.01 -21.96 -28.00
N ASN A 149 -1.97 -21.69 -26.70
CA ASN A 149 -2.89 -22.20 -25.69
C ASN A 149 -3.91 -21.15 -25.23
N SER A 150 -4.33 -20.25 -26.12
CA SER A 150 -5.29 -19.17 -25.81
C SER A 150 -6.56 -19.69 -25.13
N THR A 151 -7.18 -20.76 -25.65
CA THR A 151 -8.41 -21.35 -25.08
C THR A 151 -8.22 -21.79 -23.63
N GLU A 152 -7.12 -22.48 -23.31
CA GLU A 152 -6.79 -22.91 -21.95
C GLU A 152 -6.55 -21.72 -21.02
N ILE A 153 -5.89 -20.66 -21.53
CA ILE A 153 -5.68 -19.43 -20.76
C ILE A 153 -7.01 -18.73 -20.47
N LEU A 154 -7.89 -18.62 -21.46
CA LEU A 154 -9.19 -17.96 -21.31
C LEU A 154 -10.08 -18.72 -20.31
N ASP A 155 -10.12 -20.06 -20.39
CA ASP A 155 -10.86 -20.90 -19.45
C ASP A 155 -10.31 -20.77 -18.02
N ARG A 156 -8.99 -20.95 -17.86
CA ARG A 156 -8.29 -20.83 -16.56
C ARG A 156 -8.48 -19.46 -15.92
N LEU A 157 -8.53 -18.40 -16.72
CA LEU A 157 -8.75 -17.03 -16.25
C LEU A 157 -10.24 -16.67 -16.21
N GLN A 158 -11.15 -17.53 -16.63
CA GLN A 158 -12.59 -17.24 -16.74
C GLN A 158 -12.85 -15.94 -17.53
N LEU A 159 -12.27 -15.85 -18.72
CA LEU A 159 -12.41 -14.73 -19.65
C LEU A 159 -13.24 -15.15 -20.85
N ASP A 160 -14.46 -14.62 -20.93
CA ASP A 160 -15.31 -14.72 -22.11
C ASP A 160 -15.07 -13.51 -23.02
N MET A 161 -14.43 -13.74 -24.16
CA MET A 161 -14.05 -12.67 -25.09
C MET A 161 -15.26 -11.99 -25.74
N ALA A 162 -16.33 -12.73 -26.03
CA ALA A 162 -17.55 -12.15 -26.60
C ALA A 162 -18.19 -11.19 -25.58
N LYS A 163 -18.31 -11.65 -24.33
CA LYS A 163 -18.81 -10.81 -23.24
C LYS A 163 -17.95 -9.56 -23.00
N ILE A 164 -16.62 -9.70 -23.09
CA ILE A 164 -15.68 -8.58 -22.93
C ILE A 164 -15.87 -7.52 -24.02
N GLU A 165 -16.07 -7.95 -25.27
CA GLU A 165 -16.33 -7.07 -26.41
C GLU A 165 -17.69 -6.37 -26.30
N ASP A 166 -18.72 -7.11 -25.88
CA ASP A 166 -20.05 -6.56 -25.61
C ASP A 166 -19.99 -5.51 -24.49
N ASN A 167 -19.37 -5.84 -23.36
CA ASN A 167 -19.21 -4.94 -22.22
C ASN A 167 -18.41 -3.69 -22.60
N LEU A 168 -17.36 -3.83 -23.41
CA LEU A 168 -16.60 -2.68 -23.92
C LEU A 168 -17.50 -1.76 -24.77
N THR A 169 -18.31 -2.35 -25.64
CA THR A 169 -19.22 -1.61 -26.52
C THR A 169 -20.29 -0.87 -25.71
N ILE A 170 -20.86 -1.52 -24.68
CA ILE A 170 -21.79 -0.89 -23.74
C ILE A 170 -21.10 0.27 -23.03
N LEU A 171 -19.91 0.04 -22.46
CA LEU A 171 -19.15 1.05 -21.72
C LEU A 171 -18.85 2.29 -22.56
N GLN A 172 -18.46 2.11 -23.82
CA GLN A 172 -18.18 3.20 -24.76
C GLN A 172 -19.43 4.03 -25.11
N LYS A 173 -20.63 3.43 -25.06
CA LYS A 173 -21.90 4.10 -25.34
C LYS A 173 -22.50 4.79 -24.10
N MET A 174 -21.97 4.54 -22.90
CA MET A 174 -22.47 5.13 -21.65
C MET A 174 -22.00 6.57 -21.46
N SER A 175 -22.69 7.50 -22.13
CA SER A 175 -22.42 8.94 -21.99
C SER A 175 -22.57 9.40 -20.53
N GLY A 176 -21.65 10.25 -20.08
CA GLY A 176 -21.64 10.80 -18.71
C GLY A 176 -21.26 9.82 -17.60
N PHE A 177 -21.01 8.53 -17.90
CA PHE A 177 -20.60 7.57 -16.87
C PHE A 177 -19.24 7.92 -16.28
N VAL A 178 -18.27 8.30 -17.11
CA VAL A 178 -16.93 8.72 -16.67
C VAL A 178 -17.02 9.91 -15.70
N ASP A 179 -17.88 10.89 -15.98
CA ASP A 179 -18.07 12.05 -15.10
C ASP A 179 -18.67 11.65 -13.74
N LYS A 180 -19.63 10.72 -13.74
CA LYS A 180 -20.18 10.17 -12.49
C LYS A 180 -19.11 9.44 -11.67
N ILE A 181 -18.23 8.67 -12.32
CA ILE A 181 -17.14 7.94 -11.68
C ILE A 181 -16.11 8.91 -11.08
N ASN A 182 -15.74 9.97 -11.81
CA ASN A 182 -14.83 11.00 -11.28
C ASN A 182 -15.43 11.70 -10.05
N LYS A 183 -16.70 12.10 -10.11
CA LYS A 183 -17.42 12.69 -8.96
C LYS A 183 -17.50 11.72 -7.77
N ALA A 184 -17.75 10.43 -8.02
CA ALA A 184 -17.76 9.43 -6.96
C ALA A 184 -16.38 9.28 -6.31
N LEU A 185 -15.30 9.29 -7.10
CA LEU A 185 -13.93 9.26 -6.60
C LEU A 185 -13.59 10.52 -5.77
N GLU A 186 -14.02 11.70 -6.21
CA GLU A 186 -13.84 12.96 -5.47
C GLU A 186 -14.49 12.92 -4.09
N ILE A 187 -15.72 12.39 -3.99
CA ILE A 187 -16.39 12.19 -2.70
C ILE A 187 -15.58 11.26 -1.82
N MET A 188 -15.17 10.09 -2.33
CA MET A 188 -14.39 9.12 -1.56
C MET A 188 -13.05 9.68 -1.09
N ASN A 189 -12.36 10.45 -1.94
CA ASN A 189 -11.10 11.11 -1.57
C ASN A 189 -11.34 12.17 -0.49
N SER A 190 -12.40 12.97 -0.61
CA SER A 190 -12.75 14.00 0.37
C SER A 190 -13.08 13.40 1.75
N GLU A 191 -13.86 12.32 1.78
CA GLU A 191 -14.15 11.57 3.01
C GLU A 191 -12.88 11.00 3.65
N GLN A 192 -11.95 10.48 2.84
CA GLN A 192 -10.67 9.97 3.32
C GLN A 192 -9.80 11.09 3.88
N GLU A 193 -9.77 12.25 3.24
CA GLU A 193 -9.04 13.42 3.72
C GLU A 193 -9.63 13.99 5.00
N GLN A 194 -10.96 14.00 5.13
CA GLN A 194 -11.61 14.43 6.36
C GLN A 194 -11.26 13.50 7.53
N LYS A 195 -11.40 12.18 7.35
CA LYS A 195 -10.97 11.18 8.36
C LYS A 195 -9.50 11.33 8.73
N PHE A 196 -8.65 11.67 7.75
CA PHE A 196 -7.24 11.92 7.98
C PHE A 196 -6.99 13.20 8.78
N LYS A 197 -7.73 14.28 8.55
CA LYS A 197 -7.63 15.53 9.32
C LYS A 197 -8.15 15.39 10.75
N GLU A 198 -9.20 14.61 10.94
CA GLU A 198 -9.78 14.31 12.24
C GLU A 198 -8.90 13.36 13.06
N SER A 199 -8.05 12.56 12.42
CA SER A 199 -7.05 11.75 13.13
C SER A 199 -5.93 12.62 13.69
N ASN A 200 -5.76 12.63 15.01
CA ASN A 200 -4.60 13.21 15.70
C ASN A 200 -3.35 12.35 15.43
N LYS A 201 -2.86 12.37 14.18
CA LYS A 201 -1.74 11.52 13.76
C LYS A 201 -0.46 11.89 14.49
N HIS A 202 0.25 10.87 14.94
CA HIS A 202 1.62 11.03 15.39
C HIS A 202 2.50 11.46 14.21
N VAL A 203 3.54 12.26 14.46
CA VAL A 203 4.39 12.80 13.38
C VAL A 203 5.05 11.71 12.51
N ASP A 204 5.33 10.55 13.10
CA ASP A 204 5.87 9.38 12.37
C ASP A 204 4.90 8.85 11.29
N GLU A 205 3.61 9.16 11.37
CA GLU A 205 2.58 8.74 10.41
C GLU A 205 2.34 9.77 9.29
N GLN A 206 3.06 10.90 9.32
CA GLN A 206 2.82 12.06 8.45
C GLN A 206 3.69 12.10 7.19
N ILE A 207 4.30 10.96 6.81
CA ILE A 207 5.20 10.87 5.64
C ILE A 207 4.51 11.29 4.32
N TYR A 208 3.20 11.05 4.19
CA TYR A 208 2.43 11.37 2.98
C TYR A 208 1.71 12.72 3.03
N GLU A 209 1.96 13.56 4.05
CA GLU A 209 1.34 14.89 4.17
C GLU A 209 1.97 15.94 3.25
N GLY A 210 3.11 15.62 2.63
CA GLY A 210 3.78 16.50 1.68
C GLY A 210 5.27 16.22 1.60
N PHE A 211 5.87 16.63 0.48
CA PHE A 211 7.32 16.51 0.30
C PHE A 211 8.07 17.61 1.06
N ILE A 212 9.19 17.26 1.67
CA ILE A 212 10.13 18.21 2.28
C ILE A 212 11.00 18.81 1.17
N GLY A 213 10.95 20.12 0.99
CA GLY A 213 11.65 20.83 -0.08
C GLY A 213 12.45 22.04 0.41
N GLY A 214 13.18 22.67 -0.52
CA GLY A 214 13.87 23.94 -0.28
C GLY A 214 14.86 23.89 0.89
N THR A 215 14.80 24.92 1.75
CA THR A 215 15.68 25.09 2.91
C THR A 215 15.61 23.90 3.87
N ASP A 216 14.42 23.31 4.08
CA ASP A 216 14.26 22.19 5.02
C ASP A 216 15.00 20.94 4.54
N SER A 217 15.04 20.69 3.24
CA SER A 217 15.83 19.58 2.67
C SER A 217 17.34 19.78 2.88
N GLN A 218 17.82 21.04 2.83
CA GLN A 218 19.21 21.36 3.10
C GLN A 218 19.57 21.17 4.57
N ILE A 219 18.69 21.61 5.49
CA ILE A 219 18.86 21.39 6.93
C ILE A 219 18.83 19.89 7.25
N ALA A 220 17.92 19.13 6.63
CA ALA A 220 17.83 17.68 6.80
C ALA A 220 19.12 16.95 6.40
N LYS A 221 19.83 17.41 5.37
CA LYS A 221 21.15 16.87 5.00
C LYS A 221 22.22 17.19 6.04
N LYS A 222 22.19 18.40 6.63
CA LYS A 222 23.13 18.79 7.69
C LYS A 222 22.98 17.93 8.95
N ILE A 223 21.77 17.51 9.29
CA ILE A 223 21.52 16.60 10.43
C ILE A 223 22.39 15.33 10.35
N GLN A 224 22.69 14.83 9.14
CA GLN A 224 23.47 13.61 8.95
C GLN A 224 24.97 13.79 9.27
N THR A 225 25.44 15.02 9.44
CA THR A 225 26.88 15.33 9.56
C THR A 225 27.24 16.13 10.81
N VAL A 226 26.26 16.71 11.51
CA VAL A 226 26.52 17.49 12.74
C VAL A 226 26.66 16.56 13.95
N GLU A 227 27.37 17.04 14.96
CA GLU A 227 27.48 16.31 16.23
C GLU A 227 26.12 16.25 16.94
N PRO A 228 25.79 15.16 17.66
CA PRO A 228 24.51 15.01 18.34
C PRO A 228 24.16 16.16 19.29
N SER A 229 25.17 16.77 19.93
CA SER A 229 25.00 17.93 20.82
C SER A 229 24.49 19.18 20.10
N GLU A 230 24.71 19.31 18.80
CA GLU A 230 24.33 20.48 18.00
C GLU A 230 22.94 20.34 17.35
N LEU A 231 22.37 19.14 17.35
CA LEU A 231 21.10 18.83 16.68
C LEU A 231 19.96 19.75 17.13
N SER A 232 19.86 20.03 18.43
CA SER A 232 18.76 20.83 19.01
C SER A 232 18.72 22.25 18.44
N GLY A 233 19.88 22.81 18.08
CA GLY A 233 20.00 24.13 17.47
C GLY A 233 19.36 24.23 16.08
N LEU A 234 19.23 23.11 15.36
CA LEU A 234 18.68 23.07 14.00
C LEU A 234 17.15 23.06 13.97
N SER A 235 16.48 22.72 15.07
CA SER A 235 15.01 22.57 15.11
C SER A 235 14.29 23.87 14.69
N LYS A 236 14.76 25.02 15.18
CA LYS A 236 14.16 26.34 14.89
C LYS A 236 14.30 26.75 13.42
N SER A 237 15.24 26.16 12.69
CA SER A 237 15.49 26.49 11.28
C SER A 237 14.50 25.86 10.32
N PHE A 238 13.78 24.81 10.74
CA PHE A 238 12.77 24.17 9.90
C PHE A 238 11.56 25.07 9.69
N LYS A 239 11.00 25.07 8.47
CA LYS A 239 9.69 25.65 8.17
C LYS A 239 8.58 24.62 8.37
N ASP A 240 8.81 23.39 7.91
CA ASP A 240 7.89 22.27 8.07
C ASP A 240 7.76 21.89 9.55
N GLN A 241 6.53 21.93 10.06
CA GLN A 241 6.23 21.64 11.46
C GLN A 241 6.49 20.17 11.82
N ARG A 242 6.43 19.25 10.85
CA ARG A 242 6.74 17.84 11.05
C ARG A 242 8.22 17.67 11.38
N MET A 243 9.10 18.38 10.69
CA MET A 243 10.54 18.32 10.93
C MET A 243 10.91 18.82 12.34
N LYS A 244 10.22 19.86 12.83
CA LYS A 244 10.39 20.36 14.21
C LYS A 244 10.00 19.34 15.27
N LYS A 245 8.98 18.54 15.00
CA LYS A 245 8.53 17.44 15.87
C LYS A 245 9.39 16.19 15.74
N LEU A 246 9.89 15.87 14.55
CA LEU A 246 10.72 14.70 14.28
C LEU A 246 12.13 14.82 14.86
N LEU A 247 12.74 16.00 14.82
CA LEU A 247 14.14 16.15 15.24
C LEU A 247 14.38 15.81 16.72
N PRO A 248 13.57 16.27 17.69
CA PRO A 248 13.71 15.87 19.08
C PRO A 248 13.56 14.35 19.26
N LEU A 249 12.60 13.72 18.56
CA LEU A 249 12.40 12.27 18.59
C LEU A 249 13.60 11.52 18.02
N TYR A 250 14.15 11.99 16.90
CA TYR A 250 15.35 11.43 16.30
C TYR A 250 16.54 11.49 17.25
N LYS A 251 16.78 12.65 17.88
CA LYS A 251 17.86 12.83 18.86
C LYS A 251 17.67 11.89 20.06
N ALA A 252 16.48 11.85 20.65
CA ALA A 252 16.22 11.03 21.82
C ALA A 252 16.32 9.52 21.56
N ARG A 253 15.85 9.05 20.39
CA ARG A 253 15.92 7.63 20.00
C ARG A 253 17.34 7.14 19.70
N ASN A 254 18.17 7.98 19.06
CA ASN A 254 19.46 7.54 18.53
C ASN A 254 20.66 8.01 19.36
N PHE A 255 20.53 9.13 20.07
CA PHE A 255 21.61 9.76 20.84
C PHE A 255 21.15 10.17 22.25
N PRO A 256 20.59 9.25 23.05
CA PRO A 256 20.04 9.58 24.37
C PRO A 256 21.07 10.20 25.32
N SER A 257 22.35 9.85 25.20
CA SER A 257 23.45 10.44 25.98
C SER A 257 23.73 11.91 25.67
N SER A 258 23.23 12.42 24.54
CA SER A 258 23.41 13.82 24.12
C SER A 258 22.25 14.73 24.52
N LEU A 259 21.23 14.19 25.20
CA LEU A 259 20.09 14.95 25.67
C LEU A 259 20.49 15.86 26.84
N THR A 260 20.00 17.09 26.82
CA THR A 260 20.01 17.93 28.02
C THR A 260 19.03 17.38 29.05
N SER A 261 19.13 17.82 30.31
CA SER A 261 18.16 17.40 31.35
C SER A 261 16.72 17.70 30.96
N GLU A 262 16.46 18.88 30.39
CA GLU A 262 15.13 19.25 29.90
C GLU A 262 14.65 18.34 28.75
N GLU A 263 15.53 17.99 27.82
CA GLU A 263 15.19 17.09 26.71
C GLU A 263 14.91 15.67 27.21
N ALA A 264 15.67 15.19 28.20
CA ALA A 264 15.46 13.89 28.82
C ALA A 264 14.12 13.83 29.56
N GLU A 265 13.76 14.85 30.34
CA GLU A 265 12.45 14.96 30.99
C GLU A 265 11.31 15.00 29.98
N ASN A 266 11.45 15.79 28.91
CA ASN A 266 10.47 15.85 27.82
C ASN A 266 10.31 14.49 27.12
N TRP A 267 11.41 13.77 26.92
CA TRP A 267 11.40 12.42 26.34
C TRP A 267 10.70 11.40 27.25
N GLN A 268 10.97 11.42 28.56
CA GLN A 268 10.27 10.56 29.52
C GLN A 268 8.77 10.84 29.55
N ARG A 269 8.38 12.13 29.58
CA ARG A 269 6.96 12.51 29.52
C ARG A 269 6.31 12.00 28.23
N TYR A 270 6.99 12.17 27.10
CA TYR A 270 6.53 11.65 25.81
C TYR A 270 6.35 10.12 25.83
N LEU A 271 7.30 9.36 26.40
CA LEU A 271 7.18 7.91 26.50
C LEU A 271 6.02 7.47 27.39
N LYS A 272 5.84 8.11 28.56
CA LYS A 272 4.71 7.84 29.46
C LYS A 272 3.38 8.09 28.75
N GLU A 273 3.27 9.20 28.02
CA GLU A 273 2.09 9.51 27.23
C GLU A 273 1.87 8.48 26.09
N GLN A 274 2.92 8.09 25.36
CA GLN A 274 2.78 7.15 24.25
C GLN A 274 2.48 5.71 24.66
N LEU A 275 3.01 5.26 25.80
CA LEU A 275 2.92 3.86 26.25
C LEU A 275 1.80 3.63 27.27
N MET A 276 1.58 4.57 28.20
CA MET A 276 0.72 4.37 29.37
C MET A 276 -0.55 5.23 29.38
N ALA A 277 -0.69 6.23 28.49
CA ALA A 277 -1.93 7.01 28.42
C ALA A 277 -3.10 6.12 27.96
N GLY A 278 -4.29 6.34 28.54
CA GLY A 278 -5.51 5.57 28.23
C GLY A 278 -5.82 4.45 29.22
N GLY A 279 -5.01 4.27 30.28
CA GLY A 279 -5.26 3.28 31.33
C GLY A 279 -5.28 1.85 30.77
N GLN A 280 -6.43 1.16 30.90
CA GLN A 280 -6.62 -0.19 30.37
C GLN A 280 -6.61 -0.27 28.83
N ASN A 281 -6.78 0.86 28.14
CA ASN A 281 -6.68 0.96 26.68
C ASN A 281 -5.34 1.58 26.25
N SER A 282 -4.33 1.60 27.12
CA SER A 282 -2.99 2.05 26.77
C SER A 282 -2.28 1.00 25.91
N LYS A 283 -1.32 1.42 25.09
CA LYS A 283 -0.55 0.50 24.24
C LYS A 283 0.13 -0.59 25.06
N LEU A 284 0.62 -0.25 26.26
CA LEU A 284 1.29 -1.20 27.13
C LEU A 284 0.29 -2.20 27.76
N ALA A 285 -0.89 -1.75 28.17
CA ALA A 285 -1.95 -2.64 28.65
C ALA A 285 -2.45 -3.59 27.55
N GLU A 286 -2.66 -3.07 26.34
CA GLU A 286 -3.03 -3.88 25.17
C GLU A 286 -1.93 -4.90 24.81
N PHE A 287 -0.66 -4.50 24.91
CA PHE A 287 0.49 -5.38 24.69
C PHE A 287 0.49 -6.55 25.67
N PHE A 288 0.36 -6.31 26.98
CA PHE A 288 0.32 -7.37 27.98
C PHE A 288 -0.92 -8.25 27.86
N SER A 289 -2.10 -7.67 27.62
CA SER A 289 -3.32 -8.45 27.37
C SER A 289 -3.16 -9.36 26.15
N LYS A 290 -2.51 -8.86 25.09
CA LYS A 290 -2.24 -9.69 23.92
C LYS A 290 -1.21 -10.79 24.20
N LEU A 291 -0.19 -10.50 24.99
CA LEU A 291 0.83 -11.45 25.37
C LEU A 291 0.24 -12.61 26.19
N GLU A 292 -0.63 -12.30 27.15
CA GLU A 292 -1.40 -13.27 27.94
C GLU A 292 -2.24 -14.17 27.02
N GLN A 293 -3.05 -13.59 26.14
CA GLN A 293 -3.86 -14.35 25.17
C GLN A 293 -3.02 -15.29 24.28
N VAL A 294 -1.81 -14.87 23.90
CA VAL A 294 -0.92 -15.69 23.07
C VAL A 294 -0.29 -16.80 23.92
N SER A 295 0.07 -16.53 25.17
CA SER A 295 0.66 -17.51 26.09
C SER A 295 -0.27 -18.69 26.42
N GLU A 296 -1.59 -18.46 26.41
CA GLU A 296 -2.61 -19.48 26.65
C GLU A 296 -2.86 -20.40 25.44
N GLN A 297 -2.28 -20.08 24.27
CA GLN A 297 -2.48 -20.90 23.07
C GLN A 297 -1.85 -22.28 23.22
N SER A 298 -2.60 -23.32 22.86
CA SER A 298 -2.09 -24.68 22.82
C SER A 298 -1.12 -24.88 21.64
N GLY A 299 -0.05 -25.65 21.85
CA GLY A 299 0.89 -26.03 20.79
C GLY A 299 2.03 -25.05 20.52
N LEU A 300 2.31 -24.14 21.44
CA LEU A 300 3.49 -23.28 21.37
C LEU A 300 4.78 -24.11 21.42
N THR A 301 5.72 -23.79 20.53
CA THR A 301 7.07 -24.34 20.58
C THR A 301 7.87 -23.72 21.73
N LYS A 302 8.93 -24.42 22.20
CA LYS A 302 9.84 -23.88 23.23
C LYS A 302 10.42 -22.51 22.85
N GLN A 303 10.73 -22.31 21.57
CA GLN A 303 11.25 -21.03 21.08
C GLN A 303 10.21 -19.91 21.20
N GLN A 304 8.94 -20.20 20.87
CA GLN A 304 7.87 -19.21 21.01
C GLN A 304 7.62 -18.87 22.47
N GLN A 305 7.66 -19.85 23.37
CA GLN A 305 7.56 -19.63 24.82
C GLN A 305 8.67 -18.71 25.32
N SER A 306 9.93 -18.98 24.93
CA SER A 306 11.07 -18.11 25.27
C SER A 306 10.89 -16.68 24.73
N ILE A 307 10.38 -16.50 23.51
CA ILE A 307 10.11 -15.16 22.96
C ILE A 307 9.02 -14.44 23.78
N ILE A 308 7.99 -15.16 24.22
CA ILE A 308 6.93 -14.58 25.06
C ILE A 308 7.50 -14.10 26.39
N GLU A 309 8.36 -14.90 27.03
CA GLU A 309 9.07 -14.51 28.25
C GLU A 309 9.99 -13.29 28.04
N ASP A 310 10.76 -13.27 26.95
CA ASP A 310 11.62 -12.13 26.61
C ASP A 310 10.80 -10.85 26.36
N LEU A 311 9.66 -10.97 25.70
CA LEU A 311 8.73 -9.87 25.45
C LEU A 311 8.07 -9.36 26.74
N ASP A 312 7.76 -10.25 27.66
CA ASP A 312 7.23 -9.89 28.99
C ASP A 312 8.26 -9.08 29.76
N LEU A 313 9.51 -9.58 29.87
CA LEU A 313 10.62 -8.88 30.51
C LEU A 313 10.90 -7.52 29.86
N TYR A 314 10.87 -7.46 28.51
CA TYR A 314 11.03 -6.21 27.80
C TYR A 314 9.89 -5.23 28.12
N GLY A 315 8.63 -5.69 28.11
CA GLY A 315 7.47 -4.89 28.49
C GLY A 315 7.59 -4.33 29.91
N GLN A 316 8.02 -5.16 30.87
CA GLN A 316 8.25 -4.75 32.26
C GLN A 316 9.34 -3.68 32.35
N SER A 317 10.41 -3.79 31.56
CA SER A 317 11.50 -2.79 31.53
C SER A 317 11.08 -1.41 31.02
N LEU A 318 9.92 -1.31 30.36
CA LEU A 318 9.35 -0.07 29.84
C LEU A 318 8.38 0.62 30.80
N ILE A 319 8.06 0.00 31.94
CA ILE A 319 7.18 0.58 32.95
C ILE A 319 7.93 1.71 33.67
N PHE A 320 7.35 2.91 33.64
CA PHE A 320 7.86 4.04 34.42
C PHE A 320 7.35 3.91 35.85
N GLU A 321 8.27 3.79 36.81
CA GLU A 321 7.94 3.98 38.23
C GLU A 321 7.66 5.48 38.48
N ASP A 322 6.64 5.78 39.29
CA ASP A 322 6.22 7.15 39.63
C ASP A 322 7.20 7.88 40.57
#